data_AF-A0A399DTR9-F1
#
_entry.id   AF-A0A399DTR9-F1
#
_cell.length_a   1.000
_cell.length_b   1.000
_cell.length_c   1.000
_cell.angle_alpha   90.00
_cell.angle_beta   90.00
_cell.angle_gamma   90.00
#
_symmetry.space_group_name_H-M   'P 1'
#
loop_
_entity.id
_entity.type
_entity.pdbx_description
1 polymer ?
#
loop_
_entity_poly.entity_id
_entity_poly.type
_entity_poly.pdbx_seq_one_letter_code
_entity_poly.pdbx_strand_id
1 'polypeptide(L)'
;MKKSISIPLIALIASLALAQPRPPVPPTPPPSGPGMNTPLSPNPYSYREAERASKELYRLQFELSYTQGPRVALAQHLASEAQQDFQAQRYFQAAERAKAARKILVAQRFESGMPAVSPSGRPRPVSYSAPYRAQERITRLEAEMAYYRNDNPLVRQLLQEARGLLNRVNPNDFSSLLQAEAAHHLASAAADLIKADRGF
;
A
#
# COMPACT_ATOMS: atom_id res chain seq x y z
N MET A 1 -46.68 -40.98 -24.04
CA MET A 1 -45.59 -40.11 -24.55
C MET A 1 -45.45 -38.90 -23.64
N LYS A 2 -44.32 -38.81 -22.92
CA LYS A 2 -43.52 -37.61 -22.63
C LYS A 2 -42.61 -37.92 -21.43
N LYS A 3 -41.31 -37.95 -21.71
CA LYS A 3 -40.20 -38.25 -20.80
C LYS A 3 -40.00 -37.07 -19.86
N SER A 4 -39.85 -37.30 -18.57
CA SER A 4 -39.24 -36.35 -17.64
C SER A 4 -38.03 -37.02 -17.01
N ILE A 5 -36.87 -36.59 -17.49
CA ILE A 5 -35.53 -37.06 -17.18
C ILE A 5 -35.12 -36.48 -15.83
N SER A 6 -34.75 -37.35 -14.91
CA SER A 6 -34.12 -37.04 -13.63
C SER A 6 -32.68 -36.57 -13.87
N ILE A 7 -32.32 -35.37 -13.44
CA ILE A 7 -30.93 -34.90 -13.37
C ILE A 7 -30.59 -34.67 -11.90
N PRO A 8 -29.64 -35.42 -11.30
CA PRO A 8 -29.11 -35.07 -10.00
C PRO A 8 -28.12 -33.91 -10.15
N LEU A 9 -28.39 -32.80 -9.45
CA LEU A 9 -27.52 -31.64 -9.34
C LEU A 9 -26.28 -32.04 -8.52
N ILE A 10 -25.15 -32.19 -9.21
CA ILE A 10 -23.83 -32.36 -8.60
C ILE A 10 -23.47 -31.02 -7.93
N ALA A 11 -23.61 -30.95 -6.61
CA ALA A 11 -23.04 -29.88 -5.80
C ALA A 11 -21.53 -30.14 -5.62
N LEU A 12 -20.73 -29.68 -6.58
CA LEU A 12 -19.28 -29.60 -6.43
C LEU A 12 -18.95 -28.31 -5.66
N ILE A 13 -18.95 -28.41 -4.33
CA ILE A 13 -18.40 -27.37 -3.46
C ILE A 13 -16.87 -27.45 -3.60
N ALA A 14 -16.33 -26.67 -4.52
CA ALA A 14 -14.89 -26.46 -4.61
C ALA A 14 -14.44 -25.64 -3.40
N SER A 15 -13.71 -26.30 -2.52
CA SER A 15 -13.01 -25.73 -1.38
C SER A 15 -12.11 -24.57 -1.82
N LEU A 16 -12.56 -23.32 -1.65
CA LEU A 16 -11.66 -22.17 -1.60
C LEU A 16 -10.87 -22.25 -0.30
N ALA A 17 -9.71 -22.90 -0.35
CA ALA A 17 -8.68 -22.73 0.66
C ALA A 17 -8.27 -21.26 0.67
N LEU A 18 -8.64 -20.54 1.72
CA LEU A 18 -8.09 -19.25 2.09
C LEU A 18 -6.58 -19.42 2.34
N ALA A 19 -5.78 -19.34 1.27
CA ALA A 19 -4.35 -19.13 1.36
C ALA A 19 -4.16 -17.71 1.92
N GLN A 20 -4.12 -17.59 3.25
CA GLN A 20 -3.58 -16.39 3.88
C GLN A 20 -2.16 -16.21 3.32
N PRO A 21 -1.85 -15.07 2.68
CA PRO A 21 -0.50 -14.85 2.19
C PRO A 21 0.41 -14.83 3.41
N ARG A 22 1.31 -15.83 3.51
CA ARG A 22 2.30 -15.88 4.59
C ARG A 22 3.07 -14.56 4.60
N PRO A 23 3.38 -14.01 5.78
CA PRO A 23 4.27 -12.86 5.87
C PRO A 23 5.59 -13.19 5.15
N PRO A 24 6.15 -12.24 4.36
CA PRO A 24 7.41 -12.45 3.70
C PRO A 24 8.47 -12.64 4.77
N VAL A 25 9.19 -13.76 4.66
CA VAL A 25 10.31 -14.07 5.53
C VAL A 25 11.43 -13.07 5.21
N PRO A 26 12.01 -12.38 6.21
CA PRO A 26 13.16 -11.52 5.96
C PRO A 26 14.30 -12.33 5.32
N PRO A 27 15.08 -11.73 4.39
CA PRO A 27 16.20 -12.43 3.78
C PRO A 27 17.19 -12.85 4.87
N THR A 28 17.55 -14.14 4.89
CA THR A 28 18.62 -14.65 5.75
C THR A 28 19.98 -14.15 5.24
N PRO A 29 20.84 -13.57 6.10
CA PRO A 29 22.20 -13.24 5.70
C PRO A 29 22.97 -14.53 5.33
N PRO A 30 23.86 -14.50 4.31
CA PRO A 30 24.62 -15.68 3.93
C PRO A 30 25.60 -16.11 5.04
N PRO A 31 25.87 -17.41 5.20
CA PRO A 31 26.84 -17.90 6.17
C PRO A 31 28.25 -17.42 5.81
N SER A 32 28.90 -16.72 6.73
CA SER A 32 30.32 -16.38 6.66
C SER A 32 31.16 -17.61 7.04
N GLY A 33 31.29 -18.55 6.10
CA GLY A 33 32.18 -19.71 6.21
C GLY A 33 33.47 -19.51 5.40
N PRO A 34 34.66 -19.83 5.94
CA PRO A 34 35.89 -19.76 5.18
C PRO A 34 36.01 -20.99 4.27
N GLY A 35 35.98 -20.76 2.95
CA GLY A 35 36.47 -21.71 1.96
C GLY A 35 35.43 -22.18 0.95
N MET A 36 35.85 -22.12 -0.31
CA MET A 36 35.25 -22.70 -1.52
C MET A 36 34.25 -21.82 -2.28
N ASN A 37 34.79 -21.23 -3.36
CA ASN A 37 34.13 -20.79 -4.59
C ASN A 37 32.81 -20.03 -4.41
N THR A 38 32.90 -18.79 -3.91
CA THR A 38 31.76 -17.88 -3.88
C THR A 38 31.40 -17.41 -5.30
N PRO A 39 30.16 -17.60 -5.77
CA PRO A 39 29.61 -16.77 -6.83
C PRO A 39 29.71 -15.30 -6.39
N LEU A 40 29.98 -14.41 -7.36
CA LEU A 40 30.04 -12.95 -7.24
C LEU A 40 29.31 -12.41 -5.99
N SER A 41 30.05 -11.75 -5.10
CA SER A 41 29.54 -11.10 -3.89
C SER A 41 28.17 -10.44 -4.14
N PRO A 42 27.12 -10.78 -3.38
CA PRO A 42 25.82 -10.15 -3.54
C PRO A 42 25.95 -8.65 -3.29
N ASN A 43 25.43 -7.85 -4.22
CA ASN A 43 25.52 -6.39 -4.17
C ASN A 43 24.94 -5.90 -2.83
N PRO A 44 25.72 -5.25 -1.93
CA PRO A 44 25.25 -4.84 -0.60
C PRO A 44 24.08 -3.86 -0.66
N TYR A 45 23.90 -3.14 -1.77
CA TYR A 45 22.73 -2.29 -2.02
C TYR A 45 21.44 -3.13 -2.17
N SER A 46 21.51 -4.28 -2.85
CA SER A 46 20.36 -5.17 -3.03
C SER A 46 19.85 -5.77 -1.71
N TYR A 47 20.75 -6.05 -0.76
CA TYR A 47 20.37 -6.58 0.55
C TYR A 47 19.63 -5.53 1.40
N ARG A 48 20.11 -4.29 1.41
CA ARG A 48 19.43 -3.19 2.12
C ARG A 48 18.05 -2.90 1.54
N GLU A 49 17.91 -2.98 0.21
CA GLU A 49 16.63 -2.80 -0.45
C GLU A 49 15.67 -3.94 -0.13
N ALA A 50 16.14 -5.19 -0.12
CA ALA A 50 15.35 -6.35 0.30
C ALA A 50 14.87 -6.23 1.76
N GLU A 51 15.74 -5.79 2.67
CA GLU A 51 15.37 -5.53 4.07
C GLU A 51 14.31 -4.42 4.17
N ARG A 52 14.47 -3.33 3.43
CA ARG A 52 13.47 -2.25 3.38
C ARG A 52 12.13 -2.75 2.85
N ALA A 53 12.13 -3.53 1.77
CA ALA A 53 10.92 -4.05 1.15
C ALA A 53 10.17 -5.02 2.07
N SER A 54 10.89 -5.98 2.68
CA SER A 54 10.30 -6.92 3.66
C SER A 54 9.68 -6.18 4.85
N LYS A 55 10.34 -5.14 5.37
CA LYS A 55 9.83 -4.30 6.46
C LYS A 55 8.55 -3.56 6.09
N GLU A 56 8.45 -2.99 4.88
CA GLU A 56 7.24 -2.31 4.44
C GLU A 56 6.09 -3.29 4.19
N LEU A 57 6.37 -4.48 3.65
CA LEU A 57 5.37 -5.54 3.51
C LEU A 57 4.84 -6.04 4.86
N TYR A 58 5.72 -6.14 5.88
CA TYR A 58 5.30 -6.48 7.24
C TYR A 58 4.38 -5.39 7.83
N ARG A 59 4.76 -4.12 7.68
CA ARG A 59 3.95 -2.98 8.14
C ARG A 59 2.60 -2.90 7.44
N LEU A 60 2.56 -3.24 6.14
CA LEU A 60 1.32 -3.28 5.38
C LEU A 60 0.38 -4.37 5.91
N GLN A 61 0.88 -5.58 6.16
CA GLN A 61 0.07 -6.66 6.73
C GLN A 61 -0.49 -6.31 8.11
N PHE A 62 0.33 -5.66 8.94
CA PHE A 62 -0.13 -5.13 10.22
C PHE A 62 -1.32 -4.18 10.01
N GLU A 63 -1.19 -3.16 9.15
CA GLU A 63 -2.28 -2.19 8.93
C GLU A 63 -3.53 -2.82 8.29
N LEU A 64 -3.37 -3.85 7.44
CA LEU A 64 -4.49 -4.61 6.87
C LEU A 64 -5.31 -5.33 7.95
N SER A 65 -4.69 -5.81 9.04
CA SER A 65 -5.43 -6.47 10.12
C SER A 65 -6.28 -5.53 10.97
N TYR A 66 -5.98 -4.23 10.99
CA TYR A 66 -6.66 -3.24 11.84
C TYR A 66 -7.53 -2.24 11.07
N THR A 67 -7.48 -2.27 9.74
CA THR A 67 -8.22 -1.32 8.91
C THR A 67 -9.40 -2.01 8.26
N GLN A 68 -10.58 -1.40 8.37
CA GLN A 68 -11.78 -1.81 7.66
C GLN A 68 -12.25 -0.68 6.75
N GLY A 69 -12.99 -1.00 5.70
CA GLY A 69 -13.59 -0.02 4.80
C GLY A 69 -13.30 -0.27 3.32
N PRO A 70 -13.84 0.58 2.44
CA PRO A 70 -13.83 0.38 0.98
C PRO A 70 -12.42 0.33 0.39
N ARG A 71 -11.44 1.00 1.01
CA ARG A 71 -10.06 1.05 0.50
C ARG A 71 -9.24 -0.22 0.79
N VAL A 72 -9.75 -1.15 1.60
CA VAL A 72 -9.03 -2.37 1.98
C VAL A 72 -8.79 -3.29 0.79
N ALA A 73 -9.80 -3.48 -0.07
CA ALA A 73 -9.66 -4.33 -1.25
C ALA A 73 -8.57 -3.82 -2.20
N LEU A 74 -8.51 -2.50 -2.38
CA LEU A 74 -7.47 -1.85 -3.19
C LEU A 74 -6.08 -2.01 -2.57
N ALA A 75 -5.96 -1.85 -1.25
CA ALA A 75 -4.70 -2.08 -0.56
C ALA A 75 -4.24 -3.55 -0.61
N GLN A 76 -5.17 -4.51 -0.56
CA GLN A 76 -4.88 -5.94 -0.74
C GLN A 76 -4.38 -6.25 -2.15
N HIS A 77 -4.99 -5.64 -3.17
CA HIS A 77 -4.50 -5.75 -4.55
C HIS A 77 -3.05 -5.27 -4.66
N LEU A 78 -2.76 -4.05 -4.20
CA LEU A 78 -1.40 -3.51 -4.18
C LEU A 78 -0.43 -4.34 -3.33
N ALA A 79 -0.90 -4.96 -2.24
CA ALA A 79 -0.10 -5.87 -1.43
C ALA A 79 0.34 -7.11 -2.23
N SER A 80 -0.57 -7.68 -3.01
CA SER A 80 -0.26 -8.84 -3.86
C SER A 80 0.76 -8.48 -4.95
N GLU A 81 0.61 -7.33 -5.60
CA GLU A 81 1.57 -6.82 -6.58
C GLU A 81 2.94 -6.51 -5.95
N ALA A 82 2.96 -5.97 -4.72
CA ALA A 82 4.20 -5.71 -4.00
C ALA A 82 4.92 -7.03 -3.62
N GLN A 83 4.18 -8.09 -3.29
CA GLN A 83 4.76 -9.42 -3.06
C GLN A 83 5.33 -10.02 -4.35
N GLN A 84 4.67 -9.83 -5.48
CA GLN A 84 5.17 -10.26 -6.78
C GLN A 84 6.47 -9.54 -7.15
N ASP A 85 6.54 -8.21 -6.94
CA ASP A 85 7.78 -7.46 -7.13
C ASP A 85 8.90 -7.95 -6.22
N PHE A 86 8.59 -8.26 -4.96
CA PHE A 86 9.58 -8.77 -4.01
C PHE A 86 10.15 -10.11 -4.49
N GLN A 87 9.29 -11.02 -4.95
CA GLN A 87 9.71 -12.32 -5.50
C GLN A 87 10.51 -12.16 -6.80
N ALA A 88 10.18 -11.16 -7.61
CA ALA A 88 10.92 -10.79 -8.82
C ALA A 88 12.22 -10.00 -8.55
N GLN A 89 12.65 -9.89 -7.28
CA GLN A 89 13.82 -9.12 -6.84
C GLN A 89 13.76 -7.62 -7.19
N ARG A 90 12.56 -7.11 -7.47
CA ARG A 90 12.24 -5.69 -7.66
C ARG A 90 11.97 -5.02 -6.32
N TYR A 91 12.98 -5.03 -5.44
CA TYR A 91 12.80 -4.66 -4.03
C TYR A 91 12.38 -3.20 -3.84
N PHE A 92 12.89 -2.28 -4.64
CA PHE A 92 12.48 -0.87 -4.58
C PHE A 92 10.99 -0.70 -4.91
N GLN A 93 10.53 -1.32 -6.01
CA GLN A 93 9.14 -1.29 -6.44
C GLN A 93 8.24 -1.92 -5.39
N ALA A 94 8.63 -3.08 -4.85
CA ALA A 94 7.93 -3.76 -3.77
C ALA A 94 7.78 -2.85 -2.53
N ALA A 95 8.85 -2.18 -2.12
CA ALA A 95 8.85 -1.29 -0.96
C ALA A 95 7.92 -0.07 -1.16
N GLU A 96 8.03 0.63 -2.29
CA GLU A 96 7.20 1.81 -2.55
C GLU A 96 5.74 1.43 -2.81
N ARG A 97 5.44 0.31 -3.48
CA ARG A 97 4.07 -0.17 -3.65
C ARG A 97 3.44 -0.60 -2.33
N ALA A 98 4.17 -1.31 -1.47
CA ALA A 98 3.69 -1.67 -0.13
C ALA A 98 3.42 -0.42 0.74
N LYS A 99 4.29 0.58 0.65
CA LYS A 99 4.15 1.85 1.35
C LYS A 99 2.97 2.68 0.84
N ALA A 100 2.72 2.67 -0.47
CA ALA A 100 1.53 3.28 -1.06
C ALA A 100 0.25 2.63 -0.53
N ALA A 101 0.16 1.29 -0.60
CA ALA A 101 -0.96 0.52 -0.05
C ALA A 101 -1.21 0.84 1.43
N ARG A 102 -0.13 0.93 2.22
CA ARG A 102 -0.21 1.28 3.64
C ARG A 102 -0.77 2.67 3.87
N LYS A 103 -0.33 3.67 3.10
CA LYS A 103 -0.84 5.05 3.20
C LYS A 103 -2.32 5.14 2.82
N ILE A 104 -2.79 4.34 1.87
CA ILE A 104 -4.21 4.24 1.51
C ILE A 104 -5.04 3.72 2.68
N LEU A 105 -4.54 2.72 3.41
CA LEU A 105 -5.19 2.22 4.64
C LEU A 105 -5.18 3.27 5.75
N VAL A 106 -4.06 4.00 5.92
CA VAL A 106 -4.00 5.09 6.89
C VAL A 106 -5.02 6.18 6.56
N ALA A 107 -5.19 6.54 5.27
CA ALA A 107 -6.23 7.47 4.85
C ALA A 107 -7.65 6.95 5.16
N GLN A 108 -7.94 5.67 4.91
CA GLN A 108 -9.22 5.04 5.28
C GLN A 108 -9.54 5.20 6.76
N ARG A 109 -8.54 5.05 7.63
CA ARG A 109 -8.72 5.19 9.08
C ARG A 109 -9.05 6.63 9.45
N PHE A 110 -8.31 7.60 8.92
CA PHE A 110 -8.60 9.01 9.12
C PHE A 110 -10.00 9.41 8.63
N GLU A 111 -10.42 8.92 7.45
CA GLU A 111 -11.78 9.11 6.94
C GLU A 111 -12.85 8.50 7.87
N SER A 112 -12.57 7.36 8.50
CA SER A 112 -13.47 6.70 9.45
C SER A 112 -13.50 7.34 10.84
N GLY A 113 -12.79 8.46 11.06
CA GLY A 113 -12.71 9.11 12.37
C GLY A 113 -11.75 8.44 13.36
N MET A 114 -11.05 7.40 12.93
CA MET A 114 -10.11 6.63 13.75
C MET A 114 -8.69 7.14 13.51
N PRO A 115 -8.04 7.81 14.49
CA PRO A 115 -6.64 8.18 14.33
C PRO A 115 -5.80 6.91 14.12
N ALA A 116 -4.99 6.91 13.07
CA ALA A 116 -4.18 5.74 12.74
C ALA A 116 -3.22 5.41 13.89
N VAL A 117 -3.20 4.14 14.32
CA VAL A 117 -2.36 3.64 15.40
C VAL A 117 -1.03 3.19 14.81
N SER A 118 0.07 3.73 15.31
CA SER A 118 1.42 3.27 14.97
C SER A 118 1.62 1.80 15.38
N PRO A 119 2.51 1.04 14.74
CA PRO A 119 2.94 -0.28 15.23
C PRO A 119 3.43 -0.27 16.69
N SER A 120 3.81 0.89 17.23
CA SER A 120 4.15 1.10 18.65
C SER A 120 2.94 1.33 19.57
N GLY A 121 1.71 1.15 19.07
CA GLY A 121 0.45 1.35 19.81
C GLY A 121 0.06 2.81 20.05
N ARG A 122 0.89 3.78 19.64
CA ARG A 122 0.61 5.21 19.85
C ARG A 122 -0.29 5.77 18.74
N PRO A 123 -1.35 6.53 19.08
CA PRO A 123 -2.15 7.22 18.06
C PRO A 123 -1.29 8.24 17.33
N ARG A 124 -1.45 8.33 16.00
CA ARG A 124 -0.79 9.36 15.20
C ARG A 124 -1.45 10.71 15.49
N PRO A 125 -0.67 11.75 15.85
CA PRO A 125 -1.23 13.06 16.11
C PRO A 125 -1.78 13.66 14.81
N VAL A 126 -2.95 14.28 14.91
CA VAL A 126 -3.51 15.12 13.85
C VAL A 126 -2.89 16.49 13.99
N SER A 127 -2.32 17.03 12.91
CA SER A 127 -1.73 18.37 12.94
C SER A 127 -2.75 19.43 12.52
N TYR A 128 -2.77 20.58 13.21
CA TYR A 128 -3.47 21.77 12.71
C TYR A 128 -2.95 22.24 11.35
N SER A 129 -1.73 21.87 10.99
CA SER A 129 -1.15 22.15 9.67
C SER A 129 -1.57 21.15 8.58
N ALA A 130 -2.39 20.13 8.89
CA ALA A 130 -2.80 19.10 7.96
C ALA A 130 -3.37 19.64 6.63
N PRO A 131 -4.23 20.70 6.62
CA PRO A 131 -4.75 21.25 5.37
C PRO A 131 -3.63 21.79 4.46
N TYR A 132 -2.68 22.53 5.03
CA TYR A 132 -1.54 23.09 4.30
C TYR A 132 -0.61 21.99 3.78
N ARG A 133 -0.35 20.95 4.57
CA ARG A 133 0.47 19.80 4.17
C ARG A 133 -0.19 18.96 3.08
N ALA A 134 -1.51 18.82 3.12
CA ALA A 134 -2.28 18.16 2.08
C ALA A 134 -2.20 18.96 0.77
N GLN A 135 -2.43 20.27 0.84
CA GLN A 135 -2.34 21.18 -0.32
C GLN A 135 -0.95 21.12 -0.97
N GLU A 136 0.11 21.32 -0.18
CA GLU A 136 1.49 21.25 -0.66
C GLU A 136 1.79 19.90 -1.33
N ARG A 137 1.32 18.80 -0.73
CA ARG A 137 1.56 17.47 -1.29
C ARG A 137 0.80 17.23 -2.59
N ILE A 138 -0.44 17.70 -2.69
CA ILE A 138 -1.24 17.64 -3.91
C ILE A 138 -0.57 18.43 -5.04
N THR A 139 -0.14 19.66 -4.77
CA THR A 139 0.57 20.48 -5.76
C THR A 139 1.88 19.85 -6.22
N ARG A 140 2.65 19.25 -5.30
CA ARG A 140 3.85 18.48 -5.68
C ARG A 140 3.53 17.25 -6.52
N LEU A 141 2.49 16.50 -6.17
CA LEU A 141 2.06 15.34 -6.92
C LEU A 141 1.65 15.73 -8.35
N GLU A 142 0.92 16.83 -8.53
CA GLU A 142 0.55 17.34 -9.85
C GLU A 142 1.78 17.69 -10.70
N ALA A 143 2.76 18.35 -10.09
CA ALA A 143 4.03 18.64 -10.76
C ALA A 143 4.80 17.35 -11.12
N GLU A 144 4.86 16.36 -10.22
CA GLU A 144 5.47 15.06 -10.48
C GLU A 144 4.75 14.33 -11.63
N MET A 145 3.41 14.32 -11.66
CA MET A 145 2.62 13.70 -12.72
C MET A 145 2.84 14.37 -14.07
N ALA A 146 2.89 15.70 -14.12
CA ALA A 146 3.16 16.46 -15.33
C ALA A 146 4.59 16.22 -15.83
N TYR A 147 5.57 16.25 -14.92
CA TYR A 147 6.98 16.06 -15.26
C TYR A 147 7.26 14.65 -15.79
N TYR A 148 6.70 13.62 -15.15
CA TYR A 148 6.91 12.22 -15.56
C TYR A 148 5.92 11.70 -16.59
N ARG A 149 4.95 12.52 -17.03
CA ARG A 149 3.84 12.11 -17.92
C ARG A 149 3.20 10.79 -17.46
N ASN A 150 2.91 10.71 -16.16
CA ASN A 150 2.37 9.47 -15.59
C ASN A 150 0.89 9.32 -15.98
N ASP A 151 0.59 8.23 -16.70
CA ASP A 151 -0.76 7.88 -17.19
C ASP A 151 -1.49 6.85 -16.32
N ASN A 152 -0.96 6.51 -15.14
CA ASN A 152 -1.55 5.53 -14.24
C ASN A 152 -2.95 6.00 -13.77
N PRO A 153 -4.02 5.26 -14.10
CA PRO A 153 -5.39 5.65 -13.75
C PRO A 153 -5.61 5.69 -12.23
N LEU A 154 -4.93 4.82 -11.48
CA LEU A 154 -5.04 4.79 -10.02
C LEU A 154 -4.42 6.05 -9.39
N VAL A 155 -3.29 6.53 -9.90
CA VAL A 155 -2.66 7.78 -9.43
C VAL A 155 -3.61 8.97 -9.64
N ARG A 156 -4.27 9.03 -10.81
CA ARG A 156 -5.27 10.08 -11.12
C ARG A 156 -6.47 10.00 -10.18
N GLN A 157 -6.99 8.80 -9.93
CA GLN A 157 -8.08 8.58 -9.01
C GLN A 157 -7.73 9.06 -7.59
N LEU A 158 -6.58 8.64 -7.06
CA LEU A 158 -6.12 9.04 -5.73
C LEU A 158 -5.93 10.56 -5.60
N LEU A 159 -5.43 11.22 -6.64
CA LEU A 159 -5.32 12.68 -6.69
C LEU A 159 -6.71 13.35 -6.65
N GLN A 160 -7.67 12.86 -7.43
CA GLN A 160 -9.03 13.40 -7.44
C GLN A 160 -9.71 13.24 -6.08
N GLU A 161 -9.58 12.07 -5.46
CA GLU A 161 -10.11 11.82 -4.11
C GLU A 161 -9.44 12.72 -3.07
N ALA A 162 -8.11 12.89 -3.11
CA ALA A 162 -7.39 13.78 -2.21
C ALA A 162 -7.87 15.24 -2.32
N ARG A 163 -8.06 15.74 -3.54
CA ARG A 163 -8.64 17.08 -3.79
C ARG A 163 -10.08 17.16 -3.26
N GLY A 164 -10.88 16.12 -3.50
CA GLY A 164 -12.26 16.05 -3.02
C GLY A 164 -12.38 16.12 -1.51
N LEU A 165 -11.46 15.48 -0.79
CA LEU A 165 -11.36 15.57 0.68
C LEU A 165 -10.92 16.97 1.13
N LEU A 166 -9.88 17.52 0.51
CA LEU A 166 -9.35 18.83 0.89
C LEU A 166 -10.37 19.95 0.69
N ASN A 167 -11.20 19.88 -0.35
CA ASN A 167 -12.26 20.85 -0.63
C ASN A 167 -13.38 20.84 0.43
N ARG A 168 -13.49 19.79 1.25
CA ARG A 168 -14.47 19.67 2.34
C ARG A 168 -13.91 20.17 3.67
N VAL A 169 -12.62 20.52 3.71
CA VAL A 169 -11.94 20.92 4.94
C VAL A 169 -12.40 22.31 5.36
N ASN A 170 -12.99 22.39 6.55
CA ASN A 170 -13.30 23.64 7.23
C ASN A 170 -12.26 23.87 8.34
N PRO A 171 -11.43 24.93 8.29
CA PRO A 171 -10.32 25.14 9.25
C PRO A 171 -10.77 25.25 10.71
N ASN A 172 -12.06 25.51 10.97
CA ASN A 172 -12.61 25.63 12.31
C ASN A 172 -13.09 24.29 12.92
N ASP A 173 -13.12 23.20 12.14
CA ASP A 173 -13.68 21.91 12.56
C ASP A 173 -12.60 20.83 12.69
N PHE A 174 -12.47 20.21 13.87
CA PHE A 174 -11.45 19.17 14.08
C PHE A 174 -11.64 17.92 13.19
N SER A 175 -12.89 17.53 12.92
CA SER A 175 -13.21 16.41 12.02
C SER A 175 -12.71 16.65 10.59
N SER A 176 -12.61 17.91 10.18
CA SER A 176 -12.09 18.31 8.87
C SER A 176 -10.56 18.15 8.80
N LEU A 177 -9.84 18.27 9.93
CA LEU A 177 -8.41 18.00 9.99
C LEU A 177 -8.09 16.52 9.73
N LEU A 178 -8.98 15.59 10.12
CA LEU A 178 -8.86 14.18 9.76
C LEU A 178 -9.01 13.97 8.25
N GLN A 179 -9.95 14.69 7.61
CA GLN A 179 -10.09 14.67 6.16
C GLN A 179 -8.85 15.24 5.46
N ALA A 180 -8.24 16.29 6.01
CA ALA A 180 -6.99 16.83 5.52
C ALA A 180 -5.82 15.83 5.63
N GLU A 181 -5.70 15.12 6.76
CA GLU A 181 -4.70 14.05 6.92
C GLU A 181 -4.94 12.90 5.93
N ALA A 182 -6.20 12.50 5.73
CA ALA A 182 -6.55 11.52 4.72
C ALA A 182 -6.13 11.98 3.31
N ALA A 183 -6.44 13.22 2.94
CA ALA A 183 -6.03 13.82 1.66
C ALA A 183 -4.51 13.80 1.48
N HIS A 184 -3.76 14.21 2.51
CA HIS A 184 -2.30 14.17 2.50
C HIS A 184 -1.77 12.74 2.28
N HIS A 185 -2.36 11.75 2.95
CA HIS A 185 -1.97 10.35 2.83
C HIS A 185 -2.29 9.76 1.46
N LEU A 186 -3.44 10.08 0.86
CA LEU A 186 -3.79 9.66 -0.51
C LEU A 186 -2.84 10.26 -1.55
N ALA A 187 -2.59 11.56 -1.50
CA ALA A 187 -1.63 12.20 -2.40
C ALA A 187 -0.20 11.62 -2.20
N SER A 188 0.17 11.32 -0.96
CA SER A 188 1.43 10.67 -0.64
C SER A 188 1.52 9.21 -1.09
N ALA A 189 0.40 8.50 -1.19
CA ALA A 189 0.34 7.15 -1.73
C ALA A 189 0.49 7.16 -3.25
N ALA A 190 -0.24 8.06 -3.92
CA ALA A 190 -0.17 8.24 -5.37
C ALA A 190 1.27 8.51 -5.85
N ALA A 191 2.01 9.36 -5.15
CA ALA A 191 3.41 9.61 -5.48
C ALA A 191 4.34 8.43 -5.19
N ASP A 192 4.06 7.59 -4.19
CA ASP A 192 4.84 6.35 -3.98
C ASP A 192 4.54 5.34 -5.11
N LEU A 193 3.31 5.31 -5.65
CA LEU A 193 2.99 4.52 -6.85
C LEU A 193 3.75 5.03 -8.08
N ILE A 194 3.85 6.35 -8.28
CA ILE A 194 4.67 6.93 -9.36
C ILE A 194 6.12 6.44 -9.25
N LYS A 195 6.68 6.36 -8.03
CA LYS A 195 8.03 5.83 -7.82
C LYS A 195 8.12 4.34 -8.10
N ALA A 196 7.15 3.55 -7.63
CA ALA A 196 7.10 2.12 -7.87
C ALA A 196 7.03 1.80 -9.38
N ASP A 197 6.22 2.53 -10.14
CA ASP A 197 6.09 2.37 -11.59
C ASP A 197 7.39 2.68 -12.35
N ARG A 198 8.22 3.55 -11.79
CA ARG A 198 9.50 3.97 -12.40
C ARG A 198 10.67 3.07 -12.00
N GLY A 199 10.66 2.56 -10.77
CA GLY A 199 11.68 1.62 -10.29
C GLY A 199 12.99 2.25 -9.81
N PHE A 200 13.02 3.54 -9.47
CA PHE A 200 14.19 4.25 -8.92
C PHE A 200 13.83 5.49 -8.11
#